data_AF-A0A9D4F2M6-F1
#
_entry.id   AF-A0A9D4F2M6-F1
#
_cell.length_a   1.000
_cell.length_b   1.000
_cell.length_c   1.000
_cell.angle_alpha   90.00
_cell.angle_beta   90.00
_cell.angle_gamma   90.00
#
_symmetry.space_group_name_H-M   'P 1'
#
loop_
_entity.id
_entity.type
_entity.pdbx_description
1 polymer ?
#
loop_
_entity_poly.entity_id
_entity_poly.type
_entity_poly.pdbx_seq_one_letter_code
_entity_poly.pdbx_strand_id
1 'polypeptide(L)'
;MVLLSYSKPFFITTGPTPFFVPTGVTTVASPIQMNYTNSPNGILTRSSNFSTLIIRLKGRLGNMMFQYASILGIAATCKFSNVVVERGEHLREIFSFSNTKVSFSASTMSSTSIREKKSGTFDNRLVTLNNSVSFRVDGYLQSWRYFEAIRDTVRKEFTFSTEISNKAWFRLHDVLKTFNVTNATFVGVHIRRGDFTYNKKYGFLTAPLEYIIKSMNIFLNLYSNRTVFVICSDGIKWAKDALSNVTSSYNMYFMEGNSAEVDMAILSKCNHTIITTGTFSWWAAWLAGRYDDCLQEAGVGKHVLMDSI
;
A
#
# COMPACT_ATOMS: atom_id res chain seq x y z
N MET A 1 -9.18 4.51 14.79
CA MET A 1 -8.87 5.94 14.88
C MET A 1 -7.39 6.02 15.20
N VAL A 2 -6.55 6.25 14.18
CA VAL A 2 -5.09 6.29 14.35
C VAL A 2 -4.54 7.37 13.44
N LEU A 3 -3.90 8.38 14.01
CA LEU A 3 -2.91 9.21 13.33
C LEU A 3 -1.66 8.34 13.16
N LEU A 4 -1.35 7.93 11.93
CA LEU A 4 -0.05 7.31 11.63
C LEU A 4 0.69 8.22 10.66
N SER A 5 1.47 9.14 11.23
CA SER A 5 2.66 9.65 10.59
C SER A 5 3.78 8.66 10.91
N TYR A 6 4.20 7.86 9.92
CA TYR A 6 5.47 7.14 9.99
C TYR A 6 6.53 7.98 9.28
N SER A 7 7.03 9.01 9.95
CA SER A 7 8.38 9.50 9.67
C SER A 7 9.36 8.56 10.37
N LYS A 8 10.37 8.08 9.63
CA LYS A 8 11.43 7.19 10.13
C LYS A 8 12.03 7.77 11.44
N PRO A 9 12.29 6.97 12.48
CA PRO A 9 13.21 7.41 13.53
C PRO A 9 14.61 7.57 12.92
N PHE A 10 15.14 8.79 12.99
CA PHE A 10 16.55 9.06 12.74
C PHE A 10 17.38 8.31 13.79
N PHE A 11 18.05 7.23 13.41
CA PHE A 11 19.22 6.75 14.12
C PHE A 11 20.43 7.45 13.52
N ILE A 12 20.98 8.41 14.27
CA ILE A 12 22.31 8.95 14.03
C ILE A 12 23.28 7.80 14.35
N THR A 13 23.86 7.20 13.32
CA THR A 13 25.07 6.38 13.47
C THR A 13 26.22 7.18 12.88
N THR A 14 27.17 7.51 13.74
CA THR A 14 28.44 8.13 13.39
C THR A 14 29.23 7.19 12.48
N GLY A 15 29.88 7.78 11.46
CA GLY A 15 30.57 7.09 10.38
C GLY A 15 31.77 6.20 10.77
N PRO A 16 32.41 5.60 9.77
CA PRO A 16 33.24 4.42 9.91
C PRO A 16 34.70 4.75 10.23
N THR A 17 35.39 3.85 10.93
CA THR A 17 36.85 3.73 10.87
C THR A 17 37.24 2.37 10.28
N PRO A 18 38.35 2.30 9.51
CA PRO A 18 38.64 1.19 8.61
C PRO A 18 39.50 0.12 9.30
N PHE A 19 39.20 -1.15 9.08
CA PHE A 19 40.11 -2.23 9.46
C PHE A 19 40.24 -3.28 8.36
N PHE A 20 41.44 -3.25 7.75
CA PHE A 20 42.30 -4.34 7.28
C PHE A 20 41.68 -5.66 6.78
N VAL A 21 41.98 -5.93 5.51
CA VAL A 21 41.94 -7.25 4.85
C VAL A 21 43.21 -8.03 5.18
N PRO A 22 43.10 -9.34 5.47
CA PRO A 22 44.14 -10.29 5.07
C PRO A 22 43.62 -11.32 4.07
N THR A 23 44.50 -11.60 3.12
CA THR A 23 44.42 -12.51 1.96
C THR A 23 44.54 -14.00 2.31
N GLY A 24 43.93 -14.86 1.47
CA GLY A 24 44.18 -16.32 1.34
C GLY A 24 43.34 -17.17 2.30
N VAL A 25 42.78 -18.34 1.95
CA VAL A 25 43.24 -19.40 1.04
C VAL A 25 42.03 -20.21 0.53
N THR A 26 42.15 -20.71 -0.70
CA THR A 26 41.32 -21.68 -1.43
C THR A 26 41.18 -23.05 -0.74
N THR A 27 39.96 -23.61 -0.69
CA THR A 27 39.76 -25.07 -0.86
C THR A 27 38.41 -25.38 -1.49
N VAL A 28 38.47 -26.15 -2.56
CA VAL A 28 37.39 -26.77 -3.33
C VAL A 28 36.83 -27.96 -2.56
N ALA A 29 35.51 -28.12 -2.47
CA ALA A 29 34.87 -29.35 -2.01
C ALA A 29 33.88 -29.86 -3.06
N SER A 30 34.09 -31.13 -3.39
CA SER A 30 33.61 -31.92 -4.53
C SER A 30 32.11 -32.30 -4.50
N PRO A 31 31.56 -32.83 -5.61
CA PRO A 31 30.12 -32.96 -5.82
C PRO A 31 29.49 -34.16 -5.08
N ILE A 32 28.21 -33.99 -4.73
CA ILE A 32 27.33 -35.00 -4.17
C ILE A 32 27.21 -36.19 -5.14
N GLN A 33 27.55 -37.39 -4.66
CA GLN A 33 27.37 -38.65 -5.38
C GLN A 33 25.88 -38.92 -5.66
N MET A 34 25.53 -39.10 -6.94
CA MET A 34 24.26 -39.70 -7.36
C MET A 34 24.40 -41.23 -7.36
N ASN A 35 23.62 -41.91 -6.52
CA ASN A 35 23.41 -43.34 -6.67
C ASN A 35 22.38 -43.57 -7.79
N TYR A 36 22.85 -44.05 -8.93
CA TYR A 36 22.00 -44.51 -10.03
C TYR A 36 21.62 -45.98 -9.80
N THR A 37 20.33 -46.27 -9.67
CA THR A 37 19.78 -47.60 -9.95
C THR A 37 19.00 -47.52 -11.26
N ASN A 38 19.44 -48.27 -12.27
CA ASN A 38 18.83 -48.30 -13.59
C ASN A 38 17.43 -48.93 -13.55
N SER A 39 16.44 -48.23 -14.10
CA SER A 39 15.18 -48.81 -14.59
C SER A 39 14.92 -48.26 -16.01
N PRO A 40 14.70 -49.12 -17.02
CA PRO A 40 14.44 -48.67 -18.38
C PRO A 40 12.97 -48.24 -18.51
N ASN A 41 12.75 -47.09 -19.15
CA ASN A 41 11.45 -46.52 -19.51
C ASN A 41 10.59 -45.97 -18.36
N GLY A 42 10.89 -44.73 -17.98
CA GLY A 42 9.97 -43.89 -17.22
C GLY A 42 10.57 -42.51 -17.09
N ILE A 43 10.11 -41.57 -17.92
CA ILE A 43 10.38 -40.15 -17.70
C ILE A 43 9.73 -39.81 -16.36
N LEU A 44 10.52 -39.84 -15.28
CA LEU A 44 10.16 -39.24 -14.02
C LEU A 44 10.23 -37.73 -14.22
N THR A 45 9.13 -37.14 -14.70
CA THR A 45 8.88 -35.74 -14.43
C THR A 45 8.77 -35.62 -12.92
N ARG A 46 9.82 -35.12 -12.29
CA ARG A 46 9.74 -34.63 -10.92
C ARG A 46 8.75 -33.47 -10.97
N SER A 47 7.46 -33.74 -10.73
CA SER A 47 6.49 -32.70 -10.46
C SER A 47 6.97 -32.02 -9.19
N SER A 48 7.78 -30.98 -9.34
CA SER A 48 7.96 -30.00 -8.29
C SER A 48 6.59 -29.37 -8.09
N ASN A 49 5.76 -29.98 -7.24
CA ASN A 49 4.49 -29.40 -6.80
C ASN A 49 4.87 -28.08 -6.11
N PHE A 50 4.86 -26.99 -6.88
CA PHE A 50 5.15 -25.68 -6.33
C PHE A 50 4.00 -25.33 -5.40
N SER A 51 4.30 -25.29 -4.10
CA SER A 51 3.36 -24.85 -3.08
C SER A 51 2.78 -23.50 -3.47
N THR A 52 1.46 -23.42 -3.60
CA THR A 52 0.81 -22.23 -4.14
C THR A 52 -0.29 -21.74 -3.20
N LEU A 53 -0.31 -20.44 -2.94
CA LEU A 53 -1.46 -19.78 -2.32
C LEU A 53 -2.33 -19.15 -3.40
N ILE A 54 -3.63 -19.37 -3.33
CA ILE A 54 -4.62 -18.80 -4.23
C ILE A 54 -5.51 -17.86 -3.44
N ILE A 55 -5.75 -16.67 -3.96
CA ILE A 55 -6.79 -15.77 -3.45
C ILE A 55 -7.66 -15.27 -4.60
N ARG A 56 -8.96 -15.17 -4.35
CA ARG A 56 -9.92 -14.55 -5.27
C ARG A 56 -10.32 -13.20 -4.72
N LEU A 57 -9.91 -12.13 -5.41
CA LEU A 57 -10.17 -10.77 -4.94
C LEU A 57 -11.66 -10.44 -4.97
N LYS A 58 -12.11 -9.73 -3.94
CA LYS A 58 -13.50 -9.23 -3.82
C LYS A 58 -13.58 -7.86 -3.12
N GLY A 59 -14.68 -7.14 -3.35
CA GLY A 59 -14.92 -5.82 -2.80
C GLY A 59 -14.28 -4.70 -3.62
N ARG A 60 -14.17 -3.51 -3.02
CA ARG A 60 -13.62 -2.30 -3.66
C ARG A 60 -12.10 -2.23 -3.51
N LEU A 61 -11.46 -1.27 -4.19
CA LEU A 61 -10.01 -1.08 -4.28
C LEU A 61 -9.25 -1.39 -2.98
N GLY A 62 -9.53 -0.68 -1.88
CA GLY A 62 -8.82 -0.87 -0.61
C GLY A 62 -8.94 -2.29 -0.01
N ASN A 63 -10.06 -2.99 -0.26
CA ASN A 63 -10.23 -4.38 0.16
C ASN A 63 -9.39 -5.32 -0.70
N MET A 64 -9.34 -5.08 -2.01
CA MET A 64 -8.53 -5.88 -2.93
C MET A 64 -7.03 -5.72 -2.64
N MET A 65 -6.59 -4.50 -2.30
CA MET A 65 -5.22 -4.23 -1.87
C MET A 65 -4.85 -4.98 -0.58
N PHE A 66 -5.74 -5.03 0.41
CA PHE A 66 -5.51 -5.85 1.62
C PHE A 66 -5.39 -7.34 1.31
N GLN A 67 -6.29 -7.87 0.48
CA GLN A 67 -6.23 -9.28 0.06
C GLN A 67 -4.91 -9.60 -0.64
N TYR A 68 -4.49 -8.74 -1.58
CA TYR A 68 -3.23 -8.88 -2.30
C TYR A 68 -2.01 -8.82 -1.35
N ALA A 69 -1.90 -7.76 -0.54
CA ALA A 69 -0.76 -7.58 0.35
C ALA A 69 -0.66 -8.70 1.38
N SER A 70 -1.78 -9.09 1.97
CA SER A 70 -1.83 -10.14 2.98
C SER A 70 -1.50 -11.51 2.40
N ILE A 71 -2.01 -11.87 1.21
CA ILE A 71 -1.64 -13.17 0.61
C ILE A 71 -0.15 -13.22 0.28
N LEU A 72 0.44 -12.10 -0.14
CA LEU A 72 1.87 -12.01 -0.43
C LEU A 72 2.71 -12.15 0.85
N GLY A 73 2.30 -11.50 1.93
CA GLY A 73 2.96 -11.59 3.23
C GLY A 73 2.84 -12.97 3.88
N ILE A 74 1.67 -13.60 3.77
CA ILE A 74 1.46 -15.00 4.19
C ILE A 74 2.34 -15.94 3.36
N ALA A 75 2.40 -15.76 2.04
CA ALA A 75 3.26 -16.57 1.17
C ALA A 75 4.73 -16.46 1.57
N ALA A 76 5.21 -15.25 1.85
CA ALA A 76 6.58 -15.02 2.30
C ALA A 76 6.85 -15.69 3.66
N THR A 77 5.95 -15.51 4.62
CA THR A 77 6.08 -16.06 5.99
C THR A 77 6.10 -17.59 5.99
N CYS A 78 5.16 -18.20 5.27
CA CYS A 78 5.01 -19.65 5.19
C CYS A 78 5.88 -20.29 4.08
N LYS A 79 6.74 -19.51 3.42
CA LYS A 79 7.66 -19.96 2.36
C LYS A 79 6.95 -20.67 1.19
N PHE A 80 5.82 -20.14 0.74
CA PHE A 80 5.18 -20.59 -0.49
C PHE A 80 5.95 -20.08 -1.72
N SER A 81 6.15 -20.97 -2.69
CA SER A 81 6.83 -20.65 -3.95
C SER A 81 6.05 -19.69 -4.84
N ASN A 82 4.72 -19.83 -4.90
CA ASN A 82 3.86 -19.08 -5.82
C ASN A 82 2.62 -18.50 -5.13
N VAL A 83 2.11 -17.40 -5.70
CA VAL A 83 0.83 -16.78 -5.37
C VAL A 83 0.00 -16.61 -6.65
N VAL A 84 -1.22 -17.12 -6.64
CA VAL A 84 -2.21 -16.88 -7.69
C VAL A 84 -3.25 -15.90 -7.19
N VAL A 85 -3.42 -14.81 -7.94
CA VAL A 85 -4.43 -13.78 -7.68
C VAL A 85 -5.50 -13.85 -8.76
N GLU A 86 -6.69 -14.33 -8.39
CA GLU A 86 -7.85 -14.34 -9.29
C GLU A 86 -8.63 -13.03 -9.18
N ARG A 87 -9.21 -12.57 -10.30
CA ARG A 87 -9.97 -11.32 -10.39
C ARG A 87 -9.14 -10.07 -10.03
N GLY A 88 -7.88 -10.07 -10.41
CA GLY A 88 -6.94 -8.97 -10.13
C GLY A 88 -6.71 -8.02 -11.30
N GLU A 89 -7.50 -8.11 -12.37
CA GLU A 89 -7.36 -7.30 -13.59
C GLU A 89 -7.43 -5.81 -13.26
N HIS A 90 -8.40 -5.40 -12.44
CA HIS A 90 -8.54 -4.01 -12.02
C HIS A 90 -7.34 -3.50 -11.20
N LEU A 91 -6.72 -4.34 -10.35
CA LEU A 91 -5.50 -3.91 -9.65
C LEU A 91 -4.34 -3.70 -10.63
N ARG A 92 -4.26 -4.51 -11.69
CA ARG A 92 -3.19 -4.40 -12.71
C ARG A 92 -3.33 -3.17 -13.60
N GLU A 93 -4.54 -2.64 -13.76
CA GLU A 93 -4.76 -1.35 -14.42
C GLU A 93 -4.25 -0.20 -13.55
N ILE A 94 -4.29 -0.38 -12.22
CA ILE A 94 -3.96 0.66 -11.25
C ILE A 94 -2.47 0.68 -10.89
N PHE A 95 -1.86 -0.50 -10.71
CA PHE A 95 -0.52 -0.65 -10.16
C PHE A 95 0.41 -1.43 -11.09
N SER A 96 1.68 -1.05 -11.08
CA SER A 96 2.77 -1.70 -11.80
C SER A 96 3.41 -2.80 -10.96
N PHE A 97 2.76 -3.97 -10.92
CA PHE A 97 3.28 -5.15 -10.22
C PHE A 97 4.54 -5.71 -10.89
N SER A 98 5.54 -6.09 -10.09
CA SER A 98 6.84 -6.58 -10.55
C SER A 98 7.24 -7.93 -9.95
N ASN A 99 6.47 -8.45 -9.01
CA ASN A 99 6.80 -9.69 -8.31
C ASN A 99 6.56 -10.92 -9.18
N THR A 100 7.65 -11.60 -9.55
CA THR A 100 7.63 -12.79 -10.42
C THR A 100 6.99 -14.02 -9.80
N LYS A 101 6.78 -14.05 -8.47
CA LYS A 101 6.06 -15.13 -7.78
C LYS A 101 4.55 -14.99 -7.85
N VAL A 102 4.04 -13.87 -8.36
CA VAL A 102 2.61 -13.57 -8.42
C VAL A 102 2.11 -13.73 -9.86
N SER A 103 1.11 -14.58 -10.05
CA SER A 103 0.40 -14.73 -11.32
C SER A 103 -1.05 -14.28 -11.20
N PHE A 104 -1.52 -13.50 -12.16
CA PHE A 104 -2.90 -13.04 -12.25
C PHE A 104 -3.68 -13.89 -13.24
N SER A 105 -4.36 -14.92 -12.75
CA SER A 105 -5.13 -15.85 -13.58
C SER A 105 -6.17 -16.58 -12.74
N ALA A 106 -7.18 -17.17 -13.40
CA ALA A 106 -8.01 -18.19 -12.77
C ALA A 106 -7.18 -19.44 -12.49
N SER A 107 -7.45 -20.17 -11.40
CA SER A 107 -6.80 -21.44 -11.10
C SER A 107 -7.80 -22.58 -11.02
N THR A 108 -7.51 -23.65 -11.76
CA THR A 108 -8.19 -24.96 -11.68
C THR A 108 -7.43 -25.97 -10.81
N MET A 109 -6.36 -25.52 -10.14
CA MET A 109 -5.50 -26.38 -9.32
C MET A 109 -6.23 -26.89 -8.08
N SER A 110 -6.03 -28.17 -7.75
CA SER A 110 -6.48 -28.75 -6.48
C SER A 110 -5.84 -28.01 -5.30
N SER A 111 -6.67 -27.59 -4.35
CA SER A 111 -6.21 -26.81 -3.18
C SER A 111 -7.11 -27.01 -1.98
N THR A 112 -6.53 -26.92 -0.79
CA THR A 112 -7.28 -26.93 0.46
C THR A 112 -7.86 -25.54 0.71
N SER A 113 -9.15 -25.44 1.03
CA SER A 113 -9.78 -24.15 1.34
C SER A 113 -9.60 -23.77 2.80
N ILE A 114 -9.20 -22.53 3.06
CA ILE A 114 -9.16 -21.96 4.41
C ILE A 114 -9.77 -20.56 4.41
N ARG A 115 -10.67 -20.32 5.37
CA ARG A 115 -11.33 -19.03 5.55
C ARG A 115 -10.82 -18.31 6.80
N GLU A 116 -10.58 -17.00 6.64
CA GLU A 116 -10.30 -16.07 7.74
C GLU A 116 -11.38 -16.18 8.81
N LYS A 117 -10.99 -16.43 10.07
CA LYS A 117 -11.95 -16.66 11.16
C LYS A 117 -12.87 -15.47 11.40
N LYS A 118 -12.31 -14.26 11.33
CA LYS A 118 -13.03 -13.01 11.56
C LYS A 118 -12.37 -11.88 10.78
N SER A 119 -13.17 -11.18 9.97
CA SER A 119 -12.71 -10.01 9.21
C SER A 119 -12.12 -8.94 10.12
N GLY A 120 -11.04 -8.30 9.66
CA GLY A 120 -10.38 -7.20 10.39
C GLY A 120 -9.56 -7.66 11.59
N THR A 121 -9.27 -8.95 11.73
CA THR A 121 -8.42 -9.49 12.79
C THR A 121 -7.24 -10.27 12.21
N PHE A 122 -6.16 -10.38 12.99
CA PHE A 122 -5.03 -11.23 12.63
C PHE A 122 -5.33 -12.68 13.04
N ASP A 123 -5.33 -13.57 12.06
CA ASP A 123 -5.59 -15.00 12.21
C ASP A 123 -4.25 -15.75 12.13
N ASN A 124 -3.74 -16.15 13.29
CA ASN A 124 -2.44 -16.82 13.39
C ASN A 124 -2.36 -18.11 12.56
N ARG A 125 -3.50 -18.76 12.28
CA ARG A 125 -3.54 -20.00 11.49
C ARG A 125 -3.07 -19.79 10.05
N LEU A 126 -3.26 -18.58 9.51
CA LEU A 126 -2.88 -18.26 8.14
C LEU A 126 -1.36 -18.13 8.00
N VAL A 127 -0.64 -17.74 9.06
CA VAL A 127 0.83 -17.61 9.07
C VAL A 127 1.54 -18.87 9.57
N THR A 128 0.81 -19.96 9.77
CA THR A 128 1.35 -21.28 10.15
C THR A 128 0.96 -22.37 9.15
N LEU A 129 0.62 -21.98 7.91
CA LEU A 129 0.21 -22.92 6.86
C LEU A 129 1.40 -23.78 6.42
N ASN A 130 1.17 -25.08 6.26
CA ASN A 130 2.16 -26.01 5.73
C ASN A 130 2.27 -25.85 4.21
N ASN A 131 3.43 -25.44 3.71
CA ASN A 131 3.69 -25.31 2.28
C ASN A 131 3.84 -26.65 1.53
N SER A 132 3.66 -27.81 2.18
CA SER A 132 3.62 -29.11 1.48
C SER A 132 2.36 -29.30 0.61
N VAL A 133 1.33 -28.46 0.80
CA VAL A 133 0.10 -28.46 0.01
C VAL A 133 -0.29 -27.04 -0.40
N SER A 134 -1.07 -26.90 -1.47
CA SER A 134 -1.60 -25.62 -1.92
C SER A 134 -2.88 -25.24 -1.18
N PHE A 135 -3.07 -23.95 -0.91
CA PHE A 135 -4.25 -23.43 -0.22
C PHE A 135 -4.98 -22.37 -1.05
N ARG A 136 -6.31 -22.38 -0.96
CA ARG A 136 -7.17 -21.27 -1.35
C ARG A 136 -7.61 -20.53 -0.10
N VAL A 137 -7.17 -19.27 0.02
CA VAL A 137 -7.49 -18.42 1.17
C VAL A 137 -8.68 -17.54 0.83
N ASP A 138 -9.70 -17.55 1.70
CA ASP A 138 -10.89 -16.70 1.59
C ASP A 138 -11.01 -15.77 2.79
N GLY A 139 -11.12 -14.47 2.56
CA GLY A 139 -11.20 -13.46 3.61
C GLY A 139 -11.04 -12.07 3.05
N TYR A 140 -11.22 -11.05 3.89
CA TYR A 140 -10.79 -9.69 3.54
C TYR A 140 -9.34 -9.44 3.95
N LEU A 141 -8.83 -10.20 4.92
CA LEU A 141 -7.43 -10.19 5.35
C LEU A 141 -6.94 -8.77 5.70
N GLN A 142 -7.78 -8.01 6.38
CA GLN A 142 -7.57 -6.57 6.68
C GLN A 142 -6.67 -6.35 7.91
N SER A 143 -5.55 -7.09 7.97
CA SER A 143 -4.55 -6.91 9.02
C SER A 143 -3.17 -6.68 8.40
N TRP A 144 -2.59 -5.51 8.67
CA TRP A 144 -1.25 -5.16 8.22
C TRP A 144 -0.16 -6.12 8.73
N ARG A 145 -0.44 -6.79 9.86
CA ARG A 145 0.43 -7.78 10.47
C ARG A 145 0.78 -8.95 9.55
N TYR A 146 -0.05 -9.25 8.54
CA TYR A 146 0.28 -10.31 7.57
C TYR A 146 1.47 -9.95 6.68
N PHE A 147 1.73 -8.67 6.45
CA PHE A 147 2.70 -8.21 5.47
C PHE A 147 3.71 -7.20 5.98
N GLU A 148 3.75 -6.96 7.31
CA GLU A 148 4.71 -6.05 7.92
C GLU A 148 6.16 -6.46 7.63
N ALA A 149 6.47 -7.76 7.71
CA ALA A 149 7.81 -8.28 7.47
C ALA A 149 8.29 -8.06 6.02
N ILE A 150 7.36 -7.80 5.08
CA ILE A 150 7.66 -7.51 3.67
C ILE A 150 7.15 -6.14 3.25
N ARG A 151 7.07 -5.19 4.20
CA ARG A 151 6.53 -3.84 4.01
C ARG A 151 7.05 -3.17 2.74
N ASP A 152 8.36 -3.17 2.53
CA ASP A 152 8.95 -2.47 1.38
C ASP A 152 8.63 -3.16 0.05
N THR A 153 8.52 -4.49 0.04
CA THR A 153 8.02 -5.24 -1.13
C THR A 153 6.57 -4.84 -1.43
N VAL A 154 5.70 -4.79 -0.43
CA VAL A 154 4.30 -4.37 -0.63
C VAL A 154 4.20 -2.91 -1.09
N ARG A 155 5.06 -2.02 -0.57
CA ARG A 155 5.12 -0.64 -1.07
C ARG A 155 5.47 -0.59 -2.54
N LYS A 156 6.48 -1.36 -2.97
CA LYS A 156 6.91 -1.41 -4.37
C LYS A 156 5.84 -1.99 -5.29
N GLU A 157 5.12 -3.02 -4.86
CA GLU A 157 4.04 -3.61 -5.65
C GLU A 157 2.85 -2.65 -5.82
N PHE A 158 2.65 -1.69 -4.91
CA PHE A 158 1.66 -0.61 -5.06
C PHE A 158 2.28 0.69 -5.58
N THR A 159 3.12 0.60 -6.60
CA THR A 159 3.48 1.75 -7.44
C THR A 159 2.41 1.96 -8.49
N PHE A 160 1.85 3.16 -8.58
CA PHE A 160 0.78 3.47 -9.53
C PHE A 160 1.27 3.40 -10.97
N SER A 161 0.38 3.04 -11.90
CA SER A 161 0.67 3.14 -13.32
C SER A 161 0.97 4.59 -13.72
N THR A 162 1.77 4.78 -14.77
CA THR A 162 2.15 6.12 -15.27
C THR A 162 0.93 7.00 -15.55
N GLU A 163 -0.15 6.42 -16.10
CA GLU A 163 -1.39 7.14 -16.38
C GLU A 163 -2.02 7.74 -15.11
N ILE A 164 -2.13 6.94 -14.04
CA ILE A 164 -2.71 7.38 -12.77
C ILE A 164 -1.78 8.34 -12.04
N SER A 165 -0.46 8.06 -12.06
CA SER A 165 0.55 8.93 -11.46
C SER A 165 0.50 10.33 -12.09
N ASN A 166 0.39 10.41 -13.42
CA ASN A 166 0.26 11.66 -14.17
C ASN A 166 -1.04 12.40 -13.85
N LYS A 167 -2.19 11.70 -13.85
CA LYS A 167 -3.48 12.29 -13.44
C LYS A 167 -3.37 12.93 -12.05
N ALA A 168 -2.80 12.22 -11.07
CA ALA A 168 -2.62 12.75 -9.73
C ALA A 168 -1.67 13.96 -9.69
N TRP A 169 -0.58 13.94 -10.46
CA TRP A 169 0.36 15.04 -10.55
C TRP A 169 -0.29 16.33 -11.10
N PHE A 170 -1.04 16.23 -12.20
CA PHE A 170 -1.74 17.39 -12.76
C PHE A 170 -2.72 18.01 -11.76
N ARG A 171 -3.49 17.19 -11.04
CA ARG A 171 -4.42 17.68 -10.02
C ARG A 171 -3.69 18.40 -8.88
N LEU A 172 -2.57 17.87 -8.38
CA LEU A 172 -1.77 18.53 -7.34
C LEU A 172 -1.12 19.83 -7.84
N HIS A 173 -0.72 19.88 -9.10
CA HIS A 173 -0.18 21.10 -9.71
C HIS A 173 -1.25 22.21 -9.82
N ASP A 174 -2.51 21.85 -10.12
CA ASP A 174 -3.63 22.80 -10.06
C ASP A 174 -3.83 23.35 -8.64
N VAL A 175 -3.62 22.52 -7.61
CA VAL A 175 -3.70 22.97 -6.21
C VAL A 175 -2.63 24.03 -5.91
N LEU A 176 -1.37 23.80 -6.32
CA LEU A 176 -0.29 24.77 -6.10
C LEU A 176 -0.60 26.13 -6.75
N LYS A 177 -1.07 26.11 -8.00
CA LYS A 177 -1.48 27.33 -8.72
C LYS A 177 -2.60 28.08 -8.01
N THR A 178 -3.56 27.34 -7.44
CA THR A 178 -4.74 27.91 -6.79
C THR A 178 -4.37 28.75 -5.56
N PHE A 179 -3.43 28.29 -4.74
CA PHE A 179 -3.08 28.95 -3.47
C PHE A 179 -1.81 29.80 -3.54
N ASN A 180 -1.04 29.72 -4.64
CA ASN A 180 0.24 30.43 -4.82
C ASN A 180 1.21 30.23 -3.62
N VAL A 181 1.24 29.01 -3.07
CA VAL A 181 2.07 28.66 -1.91
C VAL A 181 3.39 28.07 -2.37
N THR A 182 4.50 28.68 -1.97
CA THR A 182 5.84 28.10 -2.13
C THR A 182 6.11 27.09 -1.00
N ASN A 183 6.77 25.97 -1.32
CA ASN A 183 7.13 24.94 -0.35
C ASN A 183 5.93 24.39 0.46
N ALA A 184 4.80 24.16 -0.22
CA ALA A 184 3.56 23.69 0.38
C ALA A 184 3.74 22.34 1.09
N THR A 185 3.13 22.21 2.27
CA THR A 185 2.95 20.93 2.95
C THR A 185 1.55 20.42 2.67
N PHE A 186 1.45 19.42 1.80
CA PHE A 186 0.18 18.81 1.45
C PHE A 186 -0.30 17.87 2.54
N VAL A 187 -1.51 18.15 3.04
CA VAL A 187 -2.22 17.30 4.00
C VAL A 187 -3.46 16.75 3.31
N GLY A 188 -3.38 15.49 2.88
CA GLY A 188 -4.52 14.78 2.31
C GLY A 188 -5.59 14.53 3.37
N VAL A 189 -6.86 14.80 3.06
CA VAL A 189 -7.99 14.54 3.96
C VAL A 189 -8.95 13.63 3.23
N HIS A 190 -9.01 12.36 3.64
CA HIS A 190 -9.95 11.43 3.06
C HIS A 190 -11.19 11.26 3.95
N ILE A 191 -12.34 11.70 3.47
CA ILE A 191 -13.61 11.67 4.19
C ILE A 191 -14.52 10.59 3.58
N ARG A 192 -14.56 9.43 4.23
CA ARG A 192 -15.51 8.35 3.92
C ARG A 192 -16.90 8.65 4.52
N ARG A 193 -17.94 8.72 3.67
CA ARG A 193 -19.35 8.83 4.05
C ARG A 193 -20.25 7.79 3.42
N GLY A 194 -20.08 7.49 2.13
CA GLY A 194 -21.01 6.77 1.25
C GLY A 194 -21.93 5.74 1.93
N ASP A 195 -21.49 4.48 2.00
CA ASP A 195 -22.26 3.39 2.60
C ASP A 195 -22.46 3.52 4.14
N PHE A 196 -21.68 4.38 4.79
CA PHE A 196 -21.70 4.57 6.24
C PHE A 196 -22.74 5.57 6.74
N THR A 197 -23.34 6.38 5.86
CA THR A 197 -24.46 7.27 6.25
C THR A 197 -25.76 6.49 6.48
N TYR A 198 -25.89 5.27 5.94
CA TYR A 198 -27.13 4.49 6.00
C TYR A 198 -26.96 3.10 6.64
N ASN A 199 -25.76 2.50 6.63
CA ASN A 199 -25.53 1.17 7.19
C ASN A 199 -24.64 1.18 8.44
N LYS A 200 -25.26 1.29 9.63
CA LYS A 200 -24.60 1.03 10.93
C LYS A 200 -24.23 -0.44 11.15
N LYS A 201 -24.68 -1.35 10.26
CA LYS A 201 -24.59 -2.81 10.37
C LYS A 201 -23.16 -3.34 10.53
N TYR A 202 -22.15 -2.59 10.07
CA TYR A 202 -20.75 -2.99 10.16
C TYR A 202 -19.97 -2.34 11.32
N GLY A 203 -20.64 -1.62 12.22
CA GLY A 203 -20.03 -1.01 13.41
C GLY A 203 -19.06 0.15 13.13
N PHE A 204 -18.91 0.54 11.87
CA PHE A 204 -18.13 1.72 11.49
C PHE A 204 -19.05 2.94 11.45
N LEU A 205 -18.64 4.00 12.15
CA LEU A 205 -19.30 5.29 12.11
C LEU A 205 -18.56 6.21 11.12
N THR A 206 -19.30 7.11 10.48
CA THR A 206 -18.69 8.26 9.82
C THR A 206 -17.91 9.06 10.86
N ALA A 207 -16.69 9.50 10.51
CA ALA A 207 -15.93 10.32 11.43
C ALA A 207 -16.70 11.61 11.76
N PRO A 208 -16.80 12.00 13.04
CA PRO A 208 -17.40 13.28 13.43
C PRO A 208 -16.65 14.45 12.78
N LEU A 209 -17.38 15.53 12.47
CA LEU A 209 -16.80 16.73 11.88
C LEU A 209 -15.74 17.35 12.80
N GLU A 210 -15.96 17.28 14.11
CA GLU A 210 -15.06 17.77 15.15
C GLU A 210 -13.71 17.07 15.12
N TYR A 211 -13.67 15.77 14.78
CA TYR A 211 -12.42 15.05 14.60
C TYR A 211 -11.64 15.57 13.40
N ILE A 212 -12.32 15.83 12.28
CA ILE A 212 -11.69 16.32 11.05
C ILE A 212 -11.09 17.70 11.33
N ILE A 213 -11.86 18.62 11.91
CA ILE A 213 -11.41 19.97 12.25
C ILE A 213 -10.24 19.93 13.24
N LYS A 214 -10.35 19.16 14.33
CA LYS A 214 -9.25 19.02 15.30
C LYS A 214 -7.97 18.50 14.64
N SER A 215 -8.09 17.54 13.73
CA SER A 215 -6.95 16.99 12.99
C SER A 215 -6.33 18.03 12.07
N MET A 216 -7.14 18.81 11.35
CA MET A 216 -6.65 19.91 10.50
C MET A 216 -5.91 20.97 11.31
N ASN A 217 -6.45 21.34 12.48
CA ASN A 217 -5.83 22.32 13.38
C ASN A 217 -4.45 21.88 13.88
N ILE A 218 -4.23 20.57 14.09
CA ILE A 218 -2.89 20.05 14.44
C ILE A 218 -1.89 20.39 13.33
N PHE A 219 -2.24 20.16 12.06
CA PHE A 219 -1.33 20.46 10.95
C PHE A 219 -1.14 21.96 10.71
N LEU A 220 -2.18 22.77 10.90
CA LEU A 220 -2.05 24.23 10.87
C LEU A 220 -1.09 24.74 11.96
N ASN A 221 -1.14 24.16 13.16
CA ASN A 221 -0.20 24.53 14.22
C ASN A 221 1.23 24.11 13.91
N LEU A 222 1.44 23.00 13.18
CA LEU A 222 2.76 22.50 12.83
C LEU A 222 3.39 23.21 11.62
N TYR A 223 2.59 23.56 10.61
CA TYR A 223 3.07 24.03 9.30
C TYR A 223 2.51 25.40 8.88
N SER A 224 1.62 25.98 9.69
CA SER A 224 1.08 27.34 9.53
C SER A 224 0.58 27.60 8.10
N ASN A 225 0.98 28.71 7.49
CA ASN A 225 0.57 29.16 6.15
C ASN A 225 1.04 28.25 5.01
N ARG A 226 1.95 27.30 5.27
CA ARG A 226 2.40 26.32 4.26
C ARG A 226 1.45 25.15 4.11
N THR A 227 0.50 24.99 5.03
CA THR A 227 -0.46 23.88 5.01
C THR A 227 -1.45 24.04 3.86
N VAL A 228 -1.56 23.02 3.02
CA VAL A 228 -2.60 22.94 1.99
C VAL A 228 -3.34 21.61 2.16
N PHE A 229 -4.62 21.70 2.47
CA PHE A 229 -5.49 20.53 2.61
C PHE A 229 -6.00 20.09 1.24
N VAL A 230 -5.82 18.81 0.92
CA VAL A 230 -6.33 18.18 -0.30
C VAL A 230 -7.41 17.19 0.08
N ILE A 231 -8.67 17.55 -0.17
CA ILE A 231 -9.84 16.82 0.33
C ILE A 231 -10.38 15.88 -0.75
N CYS A 232 -10.31 14.57 -0.49
CA CYS A 232 -10.97 13.54 -1.29
C CYS A 232 -12.12 12.93 -0.49
N SER A 233 -13.26 12.67 -1.11
CA SER A 233 -14.45 12.18 -0.40
C SER A 233 -15.42 11.50 -1.36
N ASP A 234 -16.03 10.39 -0.91
CA ASP A 234 -17.17 9.80 -1.62
C ASP A 234 -18.51 10.49 -1.33
N GLY A 235 -18.47 11.58 -0.55
CA GLY A 235 -19.54 12.54 -0.33
C GLY A 235 -19.01 13.97 -0.39
N ILE A 236 -18.40 14.36 -1.52
CA ILE A 236 -17.67 15.64 -1.65
C ILE A 236 -18.54 16.87 -1.42
N LYS A 237 -19.82 16.84 -1.84
CA LYS A 237 -20.78 17.93 -1.56
C LYS A 237 -20.92 18.19 -0.06
N TRP A 238 -21.15 17.13 0.72
CA TRP A 238 -21.22 17.26 2.17
C TRP A 238 -19.91 17.78 2.77
N ALA A 239 -18.75 17.31 2.27
CA ALA A 239 -17.46 17.74 2.78
C ALA A 239 -17.25 19.25 2.58
N LYS A 240 -17.63 19.77 1.41
CA LYS A 240 -17.64 21.21 1.12
C LYS A 240 -18.55 21.96 2.08
N ASP A 241 -19.82 21.54 2.19
CA ASP A 241 -20.79 22.23 3.04
C ASP A 241 -20.33 22.23 4.51
N ALA A 242 -19.81 21.10 5.00
CA ALA A 242 -19.38 20.95 6.39
C ALA A 242 -18.10 21.73 6.72
N LEU A 243 -17.11 21.74 5.83
CA LEU A 243 -15.82 22.38 6.10
C LEU A 243 -15.82 23.88 5.77
N SER A 244 -16.46 24.30 4.68
CA SER A 244 -16.48 25.72 4.28
C SER A 244 -17.17 26.61 5.32
N ASN A 245 -18.16 26.06 6.05
CA ASN A 245 -18.86 26.78 7.12
C ASN A 245 -18.00 27.01 8.37
N VAL A 246 -16.93 26.25 8.57
CA VAL A 246 -16.16 26.24 9.83
C VAL A 246 -14.72 26.69 9.63
N THR A 247 -14.21 26.62 8.39
CA THR A 247 -12.78 26.74 8.10
C THR A 247 -12.48 27.60 6.86
N SER A 248 -13.22 28.70 6.69
CA SER A 248 -13.11 29.58 5.52
C SER A 248 -11.73 30.21 5.30
N SER A 249 -10.87 30.22 6.32
CA SER A 249 -9.49 30.73 6.24
C SER A 249 -8.45 29.68 5.85
N TYR A 250 -8.83 28.42 5.67
CA TYR A 250 -7.86 27.35 5.38
C TYR A 250 -7.66 27.18 3.87
N ASN A 251 -6.42 26.94 3.45
CA ASN A 251 -6.11 26.54 2.08
C ASN A 251 -6.64 25.12 1.85
N MET A 252 -7.86 25.00 1.33
CA MET A 252 -8.56 23.73 1.11
C MET A 252 -8.92 23.53 -0.36
N TYR A 253 -8.42 22.46 -0.96
CA TYR A 253 -8.79 22.04 -2.31
C TYR A 253 -9.67 20.80 -2.28
N PHE A 254 -10.87 20.89 -2.83
CA PHE A 254 -11.81 19.77 -2.92
C PHE A 254 -11.62 19.04 -4.25
N MET A 255 -11.22 17.78 -4.19
CA MET A 255 -11.02 16.93 -5.36
C MET A 255 -12.37 16.42 -5.88
N GLU A 256 -12.71 16.82 -7.10
CA GLU A 256 -13.94 16.45 -7.80
C GLU A 256 -13.63 15.83 -9.16
N GLY A 257 -14.53 14.96 -9.62
CA GLY A 257 -14.47 14.34 -10.95
C GLY A 257 -13.41 13.25 -11.11
N ASN A 258 -12.68 12.90 -10.05
CA ASN A 258 -11.66 11.86 -10.08
C ASN A 258 -12.28 10.47 -9.86
N SER A 259 -11.62 9.45 -10.40
CA SER A 259 -11.85 8.07 -10.00
C SER A 259 -11.15 7.75 -8.67
N ALA A 260 -11.53 6.65 -8.01
CA ALA A 260 -11.04 6.31 -6.68
C ALA A 260 -9.51 6.04 -6.68
N GLU A 261 -9.00 5.42 -7.74
CA GLU A 261 -7.58 5.15 -7.93
C GLU A 261 -6.76 6.43 -8.12
N VAL A 262 -7.31 7.46 -8.79
CA VAL A 262 -6.68 8.78 -8.92
C VAL A 262 -6.67 9.50 -7.57
N ASP A 263 -7.78 9.48 -6.83
CA ASP A 263 -7.84 10.04 -5.48
C ASP A 263 -6.83 9.36 -4.54
N MET A 264 -6.67 8.03 -4.61
CA MET A 264 -5.68 7.33 -3.81
C MET A 264 -4.25 7.75 -4.18
N ALA A 265 -3.97 7.91 -5.48
CA ALA A 265 -2.68 8.39 -5.94
C ALA A 265 -2.39 9.82 -5.46
N ILE A 266 -3.36 10.72 -5.54
CA ILE A 266 -3.26 12.10 -5.00
C ILE A 266 -2.94 12.07 -3.50
N LEU A 267 -3.71 11.30 -2.71
CA LEU A 267 -3.50 11.20 -1.27
C LEU A 267 -2.14 10.58 -0.92
N SER A 268 -1.67 9.60 -1.70
CA SER A 268 -0.36 8.96 -1.48
C SER A 268 0.82 9.92 -1.71
N LYS A 269 0.64 10.94 -2.55
CA LYS A 269 1.64 11.98 -2.82
C LYS A 269 1.62 13.10 -1.78
N CYS A 270 0.61 13.18 -0.92
CA CYS A 270 0.58 14.16 0.18
C CYS A 270 1.66 13.81 1.23
N ASN A 271 2.20 14.84 1.89
CA ASN A 271 3.19 14.67 2.97
C ASN A 271 2.56 13.99 4.20
N HIS A 272 1.30 14.32 4.48
CA HIS A 272 0.52 13.78 5.58
C HIS A 272 -0.88 13.38 5.12
N THR A 273 -1.55 12.53 5.89
CA THR A 273 -2.93 12.13 5.59
C THR A 273 -3.78 12.07 6.87
N ILE A 274 -4.89 12.81 6.87
CA ILE A 274 -5.99 12.68 7.82
C ILE A 274 -6.96 11.64 7.25
N ILE A 275 -7.16 10.56 7.98
CA ILE A 275 -8.02 9.45 7.57
C ILE A 275 -9.27 9.35 8.43
N THR A 276 -10.39 8.95 7.82
CA THR A 276 -11.59 8.52 8.54
C THR A 276 -11.67 6.99 8.60
N THR A 277 -12.84 6.39 8.40
CA THR A 277 -13.04 4.94 8.43
C THR A 277 -12.83 4.31 7.05
N GLY A 278 -12.61 2.99 7.03
CA GLY A 278 -12.52 2.20 5.80
C GLY A 278 -11.09 1.91 5.32
N THR A 279 -10.98 0.86 4.51
CA THR A 279 -9.71 0.36 3.98
C THR A 279 -9.07 1.29 2.97
N PHE A 280 -9.86 2.05 2.22
CA PHE A 280 -9.34 3.08 1.30
C PHE A 280 -8.52 4.12 2.06
N SER A 281 -9.10 4.69 3.13
CA SER A 281 -8.42 5.68 3.98
C SER A 281 -7.13 5.11 4.55
N TRP A 282 -7.18 3.85 5.02
CA TRP A 282 -6.00 3.18 5.56
C TRP A 282 -4.87 3.06 4.53
N TRP A 283 -5.17 2.63 3.30
CA TRP A 283 -4.17 2.53 2.24
C TRP A 283 -3.63 3.88 1.78
N ALA A 284 -4.49 4.91 1.70
CA ALA A 284 -4.05 6.26 1.39
C ALA A 284 -3.00 6.76 2.39
N ALA A 285 -3.22 6.58 3.70
CA ALA A 285 -2.22 6.94 4.73
C ALA A 285 -0.99 6.03 4.70
N TRP A 286 -1.17 4.72 4.50
CA TRP A 286 -0.04 3.79 4.48
C TRP A 286 0.90 4.07 3.29
N LEU A 287 0.35 4.50 2.14
CA LEU A 287 1.12 4.87 0.96
C LEU A 287 1.63 6.31 0.98
N ALA A 288 1.14 7.17 1.87
CA ALA A 288 1.52 8.58 1.97
C ALA A 288 3.03 8.82 2.06
N GLY A 289 3.44 10.06 1.73
CA GLY A 289 4.84 10.46 1.72
C GLY A 289 5.60 10.09 0.44
N ARG A 290 4.91 9.88 -0.69
CA ARG A 290 5.51 9.60 -2.01
C ARG A 290 5.61 10.83 -2.93
N TYR A 291 5.75 12.01 -2.35
CA TYR A 291 5.85 13.25 -3.13
C TYR A 291 7.06 13.22 -4.08
N ASP A 292 8.20 12.72 -3.58
CA ASP A 292 9.48 12.72 -4.30
C ASP A 292 9.57 11.69 -5.44
N ASP A 293 8.80 10.59 -5.35
CA ASP A 293 8.76 9.54 -6.38
C ASP A 293 8.27 10.12 -7.72
N CYS A 294 7.42 11.16 -7.68
CA CYS A 294 6.87 11.80 -8.87
C CYS A 294 7.87 12.69 -9.61
N LEU A 295 8.79 13.34 -8.89
CA LEU A 295 9.79 14.22 -9.50
C LEU A 295 10.84 13.42 -10.29
N GLN A 296 11.09 12.17 -9.89
CA GLN A 296 11.94 11.25 -10.64
C GLN A 296 11.24 10.70 -11.89
N GLU A 297 9.93 10.40 -11.80
CA GLU A 297 9.16 9.85 -12.92
C GLU A 297 8.83 10.89 -14.02
N ALA A 298 8.73 12.18 -13.66
CA ALA A 298 8.39 13.24 -14.60
C ALA A 298 9.56 13.76 -15.46
N GLY A 299 10.76 13.16 -15.38
CA GLY A 299 11.93 13.58 -16.17
C GLY A 299 12.44 15.00 -15.84
N VAL A 300 12.01 15.58 -14.72
CA VAL A 300 12.47 16.90 -14.26
C VAL A 300 13.76 16.70 -13.46
N GLY A 301 14.88 17.12 -14.04
CA GLY A 301 16.21 17.04 -13.41
C GLY A 301 16.25 17.66 -12.01
N LYS A 302 17.02 17.04 -11.12
CA LYS A 302 17.30 17.54 -9.77
C LYS A 302 17.89 18.95 -9.84
N HIS A 303 17.15 19.95 -9.39
CA HIS A 303 17.73 21.16 -8.81
C HIS A 303 17.35 21.20 -7.33
N VAL A 304 18.33 20.83 -6.50
CA VAL A 304 18.32 21.11 -5.07
C VAL A 304 18.63 22.60 -4.93
N LEU A 305 17.66 23.39 -4.48
CA LEU A 305 17.92 24.65 -3.80
C LEU A 305 17.62 24.42 -2.31
N MET A 306 18.65 24.00 -1.60
CA MET A 306 18.76 24.30 -0.18
C MET A 306 19.41 25.67 -0.11
N ASP A 307 18.66 26.69 0.29
CA ASP A 307 19.25 27.88 0.88
C ASP A 307 18.56 28.17 2.21
N SER A 308 19.45 28.27 3.21
CA SER A 308 19.35 28.82 4.56
C SER A 308 18.29 29.90 4.81
N ILE A 309 17.48 29.70 5.86
CA ILE A 309 17.53 30.34 7.21
C ILE A 309 16.48 29.65 8.09
#